data_AF-A0A6C1NLF0-F1
#
_entry.id   AF-A0A6C1NLF0-F1
#
_cell.length_a   1.000
_cell.length_b   1.000
_cell.length_c   1.000
_cell.angle_alpha   90.00
_cell.angle_beta   90.00
_cell.angle_gamma   90.00
#
_symmetry.space_group_name_H-M   'P 1'
#
loop_
_entity.id
_entity.type
_entity.pdbx_description
1 polymer ?
#
loop_
_entity_poly.entity_id
_entity_poly.type
_entity_poly.pdbx_seq_one_letter_code
_entity_poly.pdbx_strand_id
1 'polypeptide(L)'
;MGAGRRRTPGGAAGGGRGRCGRGPGSAHRVPAPVPGLAHGDVQALPEPPPRGRGRPEPLMEFGRAFTVAEANALLPRVESVLARLDAPRARLETHMGKIQILDVLWGARIRDPANPDRAEFLEERAGLRGALRNIEAVVEEELLPLGVRFPPGGLEHGLVDFPSTLDGRWVLLSWRRGEEEVNCWHELGDGFAGRRRLDPETAGRMGTDPLPPPP
;
A
#
# COMPACT_ATOMS: atom_id res chain seq x y z
N MET A 1 -69.61 -0.94 -16.04
CA MET A 1 -68.62 -0.12 -16.76
C MET A 1 -67.67 0.49 -15.72
N GLY A 2 -66.35 0.41 -15.93
CA GLY A 2 -65.35 1.13 -15.13
C GLY A 2 -64.34 0.24 -14.39
N ALA A 3 -63.34 -0.25 -15.12
CA ALA A 3 -62.10 -0.83 -14.58
C ALA A 3 -61.19 0.26 -13.98
N GLY A 4 -60.36 -0.06 -12.98
CA GLY A 4 -59.47 0.94 -12.38
C GLY A 4 -58.41 0.45 -11.38
N ARG A 5 -57.53 -0.46 -11.82
CA ARG A 5 -56.09 -0.61 -11.50
C ARG A 5 -55.58 -0.50 -10.04
N ARG A 6 -54.99 -1.62 -9.61
CA ARG A 6 -54.05 -1.80 -8.49
C ARG A 6 -52.84 -0.85 -8.62
N ARG A 7 -52.34 -0.36 -7.49
CA ARG A 7 -50.98 0.20 -7.36
C ARG A 7 -50.23 -0.54 -6.26
N THR A 8 -49.21 -1.27 -6.66
CA THR A 8 -48.04 -1.58 -5.83
C THR A 8 -47.04 -0.42 -5.94
N PRO A 9 -46.23 -0.21 -4.91
CA PRO A 9 -44.83 0.17 -5.10
C PRO A 9 -43.96 -0.97 -4.56
N GLY A 10 -42.98 -1.52 -5.28
CA GLY A 10 -42.06 -0.86 -6.19
C GLY A 10 -40.75 -0.65 -5.44
N GLY A 11 -39.86 -1.63 -5.56
CA GLY A 11 -38.60 -1.69 -4.83
C GLY A 11 -37.60 -0.60 -5.22
N ALA A 12 -36.69 -0.33 -4.30
CA ALA A 12 -35.46 0.42 -4.57
C ALA A 12 -34.32 -0.32 -3.85
N ALA A 13 -33.74 -1.30 -4.53
CA ALA A 13 -32.44 -1.85 -4.17
C ALA A 13 -31.39 -0.78 -4.51
N GLY A 14 -30.93 -0.07 -3.50
CA GLY A 14 -29.81 0.87 -3.60
C GLY A 14 -28.51 0.09 -3.73
N GLY A 15 -28.12 -0.24 -4.97
CA GLY A 15 -26.77 -0.70 -5.28
C GLY A 15 -25.79 0.46 -5.08
N GLY A 16 -25.20 0.53 -3.88
CA GLY A 16 -24.09 1.42 -3.56
C GLY A 16 -22.95 1.18 -4.54
N ARG A 17 -22.72 2.13 -5.44
CA ARG A 17 -21.64 2.06 -6.42
C ARG A 17 -20.33 2.43 -5.70
N GLY A 18 -19.71 1.46 -5.03
CA GLY A 18 -18.34 1.59 -4.55
C GLY A 18 -17.44 1.96 -5.73
N ARG A 19 -16.92 3.19 -5.74
CA ARG A 19 -15.97 3.62 -6.78
C ARG A 19 -14.62 2.96 -6.47
N CYS A 20 -14.13 2.18 -7.43
CA CYS A 20 -12.71 1.91 -7.56
C CYS A 20 -11.98 3.26 -7.65
N GLY A 21 -11.37 3.72 -6.56
CA GLY A 21 -10.71 5.01 -6.52
C GLY A 21 -9.55 5.02 -7.50
N ARG A 22 -9.63 5.81 -8.59
CA ARG A 22 -8.44 6.16 -9.38
C ARG A 22 -7.46 6.84 -8.44
N GLY A 23 -6.21 6.39 -8.45
CA GLY A 23 -5.16 6.98 -7.64
C GLY A 23 -4.92 8.44 -8.06
N PRO A 24 -4.35 9.28 -7.18
CA PRO A 24 -3.82 10.55 -7.62
C PRO A 24 -2.74 10.26 -8.68
N GLY A 25 -2.95 10.76 -9.90
CA GLY A 25 -1.90 10.76 -10.90
C GLY A 25 -0.75 11.62 -10.37
N SER A 26 0.39 11.00 -10.07
CA SER A 26 1.61 11.71 -9.72
C SER A 26 2.11 12.50 -10.93
N ALA A 27 1.58 13.71 -11.12
CA ALA A 27 2.24 14.74 -11.89
C ALA A 27 3.30 15.38 -10.98
N HIS A 28 4.47 14.74 -10.85
CA HIS A 28 5.63 15.40 -10.28
C HIS A 28 6.07 16.51 -11.24
N ARG A 29 5.68 17.75 -10.93
CA ARG A 29 6.28 18.93 -11.51
C ARG A 29 7.67 19.07 -10.89
N VAL A 30 8.70 18.76 -11.67
CA VAL A 30 10.09 18.98 -11.31
C VAL A 30 10.29 20.49 -11.07
N PRO A 31 10.75 20.94 -9.89
CA PRO A 31 11.11 22.34 -9.69
C PRO A 31 12.34 22.68 -10.54
N ALA A 32 12.35 23.89 -11.11
CA ALA A 32 13.47 24.39 -11.88
C ALA A 32 14.75 24.46 -11.01
N PRO A 33 15.94 24.20 -11.58
CA PRO A 33 17.18 24.22 -10.83
C PRO A 33 17.52 25.64 -10.37
N VAL A 34 17.93 25.75 -9.10
CA VAL A 34 18.56 26.93 -8.52
C VAL A 34 19.98 27.08 -9.10
N PRO A 35 20.38 28.24 -9.64
CA PRO A 35 21.73 28.44 -10.15
C PRO A 35 22.71 28.71 -9.01
N GLY A 36 23.82 27.94 -8.92
CA GLY A 36 24.96 28.33 -8.07
C GLY A 36 25.79 27.27 -7.35
N LEU A 37 25.76 25.99 -7.74
CA LEU A 37 26.69 24.99 -7.18
C LEU A 37 27.71 24.53 -8.22
N ALA A 38 28.96 24.91 -7.97
CA ALA A 38 30.12 24.62 -8.79
C ALA A 38 30.46 23.12 -8.81
N HIS A 39 30.95 22.68 -9.97
CA HIS A 39 31.33 21.31 -10.29
C HIS A 39 32.47 20.78 -9.42
N GLY A 40 32.21 19.69 -8.70
CA GLY A 40 33.22 18.77 -8.17
C GLY A 40 32.92 17.37 -8.70
N ASP A 41 33.87 16.81 -9.43
CA ASP A 41 33.95 15.49 -10.06
C ASP A 41 32.80 14.50 -9.80
N VAL A 42 31.81 14.52 -10.70
CA VAL A 42 30.80 13.46 -10.82
C VAL A 42 31.44 12.33 -11.61
N GLN A 43 31.89 11.28 -10.93
CA GLN A 43 32.07 9.98 -11.59
C GLN A 43 30.74 9.61 -12.25
N ALA A 44 30.79 9.39 -13.57
CA ALA A 44 29.64 9.05 -14.39
C ALA A 44 28.86 7.88 -13.76
N LEU A 45 27.65 8.17 -13.30
CA LEU A 45 26.67 7.14 -13.00
C LEU A 45 26.40 6.36 -14.29
N PRO A 46 26.36 5.02 -14.26
CA PRO A 46 26.00 4.26 -15.45
C PRO A 46 24.58 4.65 -15.91
N GLU A 47 24.43 4.85 -17.22
CA GLU A 47 23.15 5.09 -17.89
C GLU A 47 22.07 4.13 -17.35
N PRO A 48 20.86 4.62 -17.05
CA PRO A 48 19.78 3.74 -16.62
C PRO A 48 19.49 2.71 -17.72
N PRO A 49 19.29 1.43 -17.39
CA PRO A 49 19.03 0.41 -18.39
C PRO A 49 17.73 0.74 -19.14
N PRO A 50 17.62 0.37 -20.43
CA PRO A 50 16.41 0.60 -21.20
C PRO A 50 15.22 -0.05 -20.51
N ARG A 51 14.05 0.61 -20.59
CA ARG A 51 12.76 0.13 -20.06
C ARG A 51 12.37 -1.19 -20.76
N GLY A 52 12.93 -2.29 -20.29
CA GLY A 52 12.61 -3.66 -20.67
C GLY A 52 12.08 -4.39 -19.46
N ARG A 53 10.94 -5.07 -19.66
CA ARG A 53 10.26 -6.07 -18.81
C ARG A 53 10.65 -6.07 -17.34
N GLY A 54 9.67 -5.69 -16.50
CA GLY A 54 9.76 -5.66 -15.04
C GLY A 54 10.63 -6.77 -14.48
N ARG A 55 11.61 -6.36 -13.66
CA ARG A 55 12.37 -7.25 -12.80
C ARG A 55 11.38 -8.20 -12.11
N PRO A 56 11.57 -9.53 -12.17
CA PRO A 56 10.73 -10.43 -11.40
C PRO A 56 10.89 -10.03 -9.93
N GLU A 57 9.77 -9.65 -9.32
CA GLU A 57 9.66 -9.45 -7.87
C GLU A 57 10.18 -10.72 -7.17
N PRO A 58 10.79 -10.61 -5.97
CA PRO A 58 11.33 -11.77 -5.26
C PRO A 58 10.27 -12.86 -5.13
N LEU A 59 10.65 -14.12 -5.36
CA LEU A 59 9.79 -15.32 -5.42
C LEU A 59 8.50 -15.14 -4.63
N MET A 60 7.40 -14.88 -5.34
CA MET A 60 6.08 -14.73 -4.76
C MET A 60 5.58 -16.11 -4.33
N GLU A 61 5.89 -16.53 -3.11
CA GLU A 61 5.26 -17.72 -2.55
C GLU A 61 3.87 -17.35 -2.04
N PHE A 62 2.89 -17.35 -2.96
CA PHE A 62 1.49 -17.30 -2.59
C PHE A 62 1.11 -18.63 -1.93
N GLY A 63 1.15 -18.67 -0.59
CA GLY A 63 0.85 -19.89 0.18
C GLY A 63 -0.62 -20.33 0.13
N ARG A 64 -1.53 -19.46 -0.33
CA ARG A 64 -2.95 -19.76 -0.59
C ARG A 64 -3.57 -18.75 -1.54
N ALA A 65 -4.68 -19.13 -2.16
CA ALA A 65 -5.58 -18.20 -2.84
C ALA A 65 -6.76 -17.84 -1.94
N PHE A 66 -7.22 -16.60 -2.05
CA PHE A 66 -8.42 -16.06 -1.40
C PHE A 66 -9.56 -15.97 -2.40
N THR A 67 -10.75 -16.40 -1.98
CA THR A 67 -11.99 -15.97 -2.62
C THR A 67 -12.31 -14.52 -2.21
N VAL A 68 -13.16 -13.84 -3.00
CA VAL A 68 -13.62 -12.48 -2.66
C VAL A 68 -14.33 -12.46 -1.29
N ALA A 69 -15.10 -13.51 -0.97
CA ALA A 69 -15.80 -13.63 0.30
C ALA A 69 -14.83 -13.74 1.49
N GLU A 70 -13.77 -14.56 1.37
CA GLU A 70 -12.75 -14.68 2.40
C GLU A 70 -11.96 -13.38 2.59
N ALA A 71 -11.60 -12.71 1.49
CA ALA A 71 -10.92 -11.42 1.56
C ALA A 71 -11.77 -10.37 2.29
N ASN A 72 -13.06 -10.28 1.96
CA ASN A 72 -14.02 -9.42 2.65
C ASN A 72 -14.17 -9.77 4.14
N ALA A 73 -14.19 -11.05 4.48
CA ALA A 73 -14.28 -11.50 5.87
C ALA A 73 -13.04 -11.11 6.72
N LEU A 74 -11.89 -10.91 6.08
CA LEU A 74 -10.66 -10.46 6.76
C LEU A 74 -10.57 -8.95 6.95
N LEU A 75 -11.35 -8.14 6.23
CA LEU A 75 -11.25 -6.67 6.27
C LEU A 75 -11.36 -6.08 7.69
N PRO A 76 -12.29 -6.52 8.57
CA PRO A 76 -12.35 -5.98 9.93
C PRO A 76 -11.07 -6.21 10.74
N ARG A 77 -10.42 -7.37 10.53
CA ARG A 77 -9.14 -7.69 11.18
C ARG A 77 -8.02 -6.85 10.58
N VAL A 78 -7.95 -6.74 9.25
CA VAL A 78 -6.96 -5.91 8.55
C VAL A 78 -7.06 -4.44 8.99
N GLU A 79 -8.26 -3.85 8.99
CA GLU A 79 -8.50 -2.49 9.48
C GLU A 79 -8.03 -2.30 10.94
N SER A 80 -8.33 -3.26 11.81
CA SER A 80 -7.88 -3.21 13.22
C SER A 80 -6.35 -3.21 13.33
N VAL A 81 -5.66 -3.99 12.52
CA VAL A 81 -4.19 -4.03 12.52
C VAL A 81 -3.60 -2.75 11.92
N LEU A 82 -4.17 -2.24 10.82
CA LEU A 82 -3.77 -0.95 10.24
C LEU A 82 -3.96 0.20 11.24
N ALA A 83 -5.05 0.21 11.99
CA ALA A 83 -5.28 1.20 13.04
C ALA A 83 -4.21 1.18 14.14
N ARG A 84 -3.67 -0.01 14.46
CA ARG A 84 -2.57 -0.13 15.43
C ARG A 84 -1.23 0.34 14.88
N LEU A 85 -1.06 0.34 13.57
CA LEU A 85 0.13 0.88 12.90
C LEU A 85 0.11 2.41 12.85
N ASP A 86 -1.05 3.06 12.96
CA ASP A 86 -1.18 4.52 12.86
C ASP A 86 -0.28 5.25 13.88
N ALA A 87 -0.25 4.82 15.13
CA ALA A 87 0.54 5.49 16.18
C ALA A 87 2.07 5.29 16.02
N PRO A 88 2.61 4.06 15.82
CA PRO A 88 4.01 3.87 15.45
C PRO A 88 4.44 4.66 14.21
N ARG A 89 3.60 4.73 13.18
CA ARG A 89 3.89 5.51 11.96
C ARG A 89 3.96 7.01 12.25
N ALA A 90 3.00 7.56 13.01
CA ALA A 90 3.04 8.97 13.39
C ALA A 90 4.30 9.32 14.20
N ARG A 91 4.74 8.41 15.09
CA ARG A 91 6.01 8.57 15.81
C ARG A 91 7.21 8.53 14.88
N LEU A 92 7.23 7.60 13.92
CA LEU A 92 8.28 7.50 12.92
C LEU A 92 8.46 8.83 12.17
N GLU A 93 7.37 9.37 11.61
CA GLU A 93 7.37 10.66 10.90
C GLU A 93 7.84 11.81 11.78
N THR A 94 7.38 11.84 13.04
CA THR A 94 7.78 12.87 14.01
C THR A 94 9.29 12.85 14.25
N HIS A 95 9.86 11.67 14.54
CA HIS A 95 11.30 11.51 14.77
C HIS A 95 12.11 11.83 13.50
N MET A 96 11.63 11.42 12.32
CA MET A 96 12.28 11.75 11.04
C MET A 96 12.33 13.27 10.81
N GLY A 97 11.21 13.97 11.03
CA GLY A 97 11.15 15.42 10.85
C GLY A 97 12.11 16.17 11.79
N LYS A 98 12.18 15.77 13.07
CA LYS A 98 13.11 16.38 14.02
C LYS A 98 14.58 16.11 13.68
N ILE A 99 14.91 14.87 13.28
CA ILE A 99 16.25 14.52 12.81
C ILE A 99 16.64 15.37 11.60
N GLN A 100 15.72 15.58 10.65
CA GLN A 100 15.96 16.41 9.47
C GLN A 100 16.23 17.86 9.86
N ILE A 101 15.50 18.42 10.82
CA ILE A 101 15.76 19.78 11.34
C ILE A 101 17.17 19.87 11.94
N LEU A 102 17.56 18.91 12.77
CA LEU A 102 18.89 18.88 13.38
C LEU A 102 20.01 18.73 12.33
N ASP A 103 19.77 17.95 11.28
CA ASP A 103 20.70 17.80 10.15
C ASP A 103 20.85 19.11 9.35
N VAL A 104 19.76 19.87 9.14
CA VAL A 104 19.82 21.19 8.51
C VAL A 104 20.60 22.20 9.36
N LEU A 105 20.41 22.17 10.69
CA LEU A 105 21.06 23.13 11.61
C LEU A 105 22.57 22.88 11.76
N TRP A 106 22.96 21.61 11.86
CA TRP A 106 24.32 21.24 12.28
C TRP A 106 25.09 20.41 11.25
N GLY A 107 24.41 19.80 10.29
CA GLY A 107 24.98 18.85 9.33
C GLY A 107 25.80 17.78 10.05
N ALA A 108 27.00 17.50 9.55
CA ALA A 108 27.90 16.52 10.15
C ALA A 108 28.28 16.84 11.62
N ARG A 109 28.24 18.11 12.04
CA ARG A 109 28.61 18.55 13.39
C ARG A 109 27.63 18.10 14.46
N ILE A 110 26.42 17.63 14.10
CA ILE A 110 25.49 17.04 15.09
C ILE A 110 26.09 15.80 15.77
N ARG A 111 27.08 15.17 15.12
CA ARG A 111 27.78 14.00 15.64
C ARG A 111 28.94 14.35 16.58
N ASP A 112 29.34 15.61 16.67
CA ASP A 112 30.43 16.04 17.54
C ASP A 112 30.03 15.86 19.02
N PRO A 113 30.88 15.26 19.88
CA PRO A 113 30.57 15.09 21.30
C PRO A 113 30.27 16.39 22.05
N ALA A 114 30.81 17.52 21.59
CA ALA A 114 30.62 18.83 22.19
C ALA A 114 29.39 19.59 21.65
N ASN A 115 28.66 19.03 20.68
CA ASN A 115 27.47 19.67 20.14
C ASN A 115 26.35 19.67 21.20
N PRO A 116 25.73 20.83 21.51
CA PRO A 116 24.70 20.94 22.53
C PRO A 116 23.46 20.07 22.24
N ASP A 117 23.13 19.87 20.97
CA ASP A 117 21.92 19.17 20.54
C ASP A 117 22.19 17.69 20.22
N ARG A 118 23.41 17.20 20.45
CA ARG A 118 23.76 15.78 20.22
C ARG A 118 22.90 14.83 21.04
N ALA A 119 22.56 15.20 22.28
CA ALA A 119 21.73 14.37 23.15
C ALA A 119 20.34 14.18 22.55
N GLU A 120 19.70 15.27 22.11
CA GLU A 120 18.41 15.24 21.41
C GLU A 120 18.51 14.40 20.13
N PHE A 121 19.52 14.62 19.29
CA PHE A 121 19.71 13.81 18.09
C PHE A 121 19.78 12.29 18.37
N LEU A 122 20.46 11.89 19.44
CA LEU A 122 20.55 10.48 19.83
C LEU A 122 19.22 9.92 20.33
N GLU A 123 18.47 10.72 21.10
CA GLU A 123 17.12 10.39 21.55
C GLU A 123 16.16 10.22 20.38
N GLU A 124 16.13 11.19 19.46
CA GLU A 124 15.28 11.15 18.27
C GLU A 124 15.62 9.93 17.38
N ARG A 125 16.90 9.61 17.22
CA ARG A 125 17.32 8.37 16.53
C ARG A 125 16.91 7.11 17.27
N ALA A 126 16.92 7.10 18.61
CA ALA A 126 16.46 5.97 19.40
C ALA A 126 14.95 5.79 19.28
N GLY A 127 14.19 6.89 19.32
CA GLY A 127 12.76 6.94 19.06
C GLY A 127 12.39 6.43 17.68
N LEU A 128 13.10 6.88 16.63
CA LEU A 128 12.96 6.38 15.26
C LEU A 128 13.12 4.86 15.20
N ARG A 129 14.21 4.32 15.78
CA ARG A 129 14.45 2.87 15.82
C ARG A 129 13.35 2.13 16.59
N GLY A 130 12.83 2.71 17.67
CA GLY A 130 11.72 2.14 18.43
C GLY A 130 10.42 2.09 17.65
N ALA A 131 10.11 3.16 16.89
CA ALA A 131 8.95 3.21 16.02
C ALA A 131 9.02 2.15 14.91
N LEU A 132 10.17 1.99 14.26
CA LEU A 132 10.41 0.94 13.24
C LEU A 132 10.17 -0.46 13.81
N ARG A 133 10.79 -0.80 14.95
CA ARG A 133 10.60 -2.11 15.59
C ARG A 133 9.14 -2.42 15.91
N ASN A 134 8.39 -1.42 16.36
CA ASN A 134 6.96 -1.59 16.65
C ASN A 134 6.15 -1.85 15.37
N ILE A 135 6.49 -1.20 14.25
CA ILE A 135 5.86 -1.46 12.96
C ILE A 135 6.20 -2.88 12.50
N GLU A 136 7.47 -3.25 12.53
CA GLU A 136 7.96 -4.59 12.15
C GLU A 136 7.24 -5.68 12.95
N ALA A 137 7.17 -5.55 14.28
CA ALA A 137 6.49 -6.51 15.14
C ALA A 137 5.00 -6.67 14.77
N VAL A 138 4.26 -5.57 14.57
CA VAL A 138 2.84 -5.64 14.20
C VAL A 138 2.66 -6.28 12.81
N VAL A 139 3.55 -5.98 11.86
CA VAL A 139 3.50 -6.59 10.52
C VAL A 139 3.76 -8.09 10.60
N GLU A 140 4.83 -8.50 11.29
CA GLU A 140 5.24 -9.91 11.40
C GLU A 140 4.25 -10.76 12.19
N GLU A 141 3.76 -10.25 13.31
CA GLU A 141 2.90 -11.01 14.23
C GLU A 141 1.43 -11.05 13.78
N GLU A 142 0.98 -10.05 13.00
CA GLU A 142 -0.46 -9.89 12.74
C GLU A 142 -0.85 -9.73 11.29
N LEU A 143 0.02 -9.23 10.40
CA LEU A 143 -0.31 -9.08 8.99
C LEU A 143 0.19 -10.26 8.15
N LEU A 144 1.46 -10.64 8.29
CA LEU A 144 2.03 -11.77 7.55
C LEU A 144 1.25 -13.07 7.77
N PRO A 145 0.79 -13.42 8.99
CA PRO A 145 0.03 -14.65 9.21
C PRO A 145 -1.35 -14.65 8.55
N LEU A 146 -1.88 -13.48 8.17
CA LEU A 146 -3.14 -13.39 7.43
C LEU A 146 -2.98 -13.76 5.96
N GLY A 147 -1.75 -13.91 5.46
CA GLY A 147 -1.47 -14.20 4.04
C GLY A 147 -1.79 -13.03 3.11
N VAL A 148 -1.90 -11.82 3.65
CA VAL A 148 -2.12 -10.58 2.87
C VAL A 148 -0.79 -9.96 2.46
N ARG A 149 -0.80 -9.22 1.36
CA ARG A 149 0.36 -8.52 0.81
C ARG A 149 0.17 -7.01 0.88
N PHE A 150 1.26 -6.30 1.08
CA PHE A 150 1.32 -4.86 0.89
C PHE A 150 2.09 -4.55 -0.39
N PRO A 151 1.50 -3.84 -1.36
CA PRO A 151 2.28 -3.30 -2.47
C PRO A 151 3.30 -2.26 -1.94
N PRO A 152 4.33 -1.90 -2.72
CA PRO A 152 5.21 -0.80 -2.35
C PRO A 152 4.43 0.48 -2.07
N GLY A 153 4.66 1.13 -0.92
CA GLY A 153 3.86 2.28 -0.47
C GLY A 153 2.47 1.89 0.09
N GLY A 154 2.17 0.60 0.16
CA GLY A 154 0.83 0.10 0.50
C GLY A 154 0.50 0.32 1.97
N LEU A 155 1.47 0.13 2.86
CA LEU A 155 1.28 0.41 4.28
C LEU A 155 0.96 1.91 4.51
N GLU A 156 1.55 2.79 3.69
CA GLU A 156 1.39 4.25 3.75
C GLU A 156 0.03 4.70 3.27
N HIS A 157 -0.48 4.06 2.24
CA HIS A 157 -1.74 4.41 1.60
C HIS A 157 -2.90 3.51 2.03
N GLY A 158 -2.67 2.60 2.97
CA GLY A 158 -3.64 1.61 3.42
C GLY A 158 -4.08 0.66 2.30
N LEU A 159 -3.18 0.33 1.37
CA LEU A 159 -3.42 -0.64 0.29
C LEU A 159 -3.03 -2.04 0.75
N VAL A 160 -3.93 -2.98 0.52
CA VAL A 160 -3.76 -4.40 0.85
C VAL A 160 -4.18 -5.22 -0.35
N ASP A 161 -3.32 -6.14 -0.74
CA ASP A 161 -3.56 -7.10 -1.82
C ASP A 161 -3.74 -8.51 -1.22
N PHE A 162 -4.80 -9.21 -1.62
CA PHE A 162 -5.06 -10.60 -1.27
C PHE A 162 -4.72 -11.48 -2.49
N PRO A 163 -3.78 -12.42 -2.38
CA PRO A 163 -3.50 -13.39 -3.43
C PRO A 163 -4.75 -14.16 -3.84
N SER A 164 -5.04 -14.25 -5.12
CA SER A 164 -6.20 -14.99 -5.62
C SER A 164 -5.88 -15.64 -6.97
N THR A 165 -6.80 -16.44 -7.47
CA THR A 165 -6.68 -17.10 -8.77
C THR A 165 -7.84 -16.69 -9.65
N LEU A 166 -7.59 -16.55 -10.95
CA LEU A 166 -8.62 -16.32 -11.95
C LEU A 166 -8.23 -17.06 -13.24
N ASP A 167 -9.08 -17.97 -13.69
CA ASP A 167 -8.92 -18.76 -14.91
C ASP A 167 -7.55 -19.48 -14.95
N GLY A 168 -7.17 -20.10 -13.82
CA GLY A 168 -5.92 -20.86 -13.65
C GLY A 168 -4.65 -20.02 -13.56
N ARG A 169 -4.76 -18.71 -13.26
CA ARG A 169 -3.61 -17.78 -13.14
C ARG A 169 -3.66 -17.03 -11.82
N TRP A 170 -2.50 -16.62 -11.31
CA TRP A 170 -2.41 -15.75 -10.13
C TRP A 170 -2.83 -14.32 -10.45
N VAL A 171 -3.69 -13.76 -9.59
CA VAL A 171 -4.13 -12.37 -9.59
C VAL A 171 -4.13 -11.83 -8.16
N LEU A 172 -4.29 -10.52 -8.01
CA LEU A 172 -4.36 -9.86 -6.70
C LEU A 172 -5.69 -9.15 -6.56
N LEU A 173 -6.45 -9.52 -5.54
CA LEU A 173 -7.61 -8.76 -5.07
C LEU A 173 -7.11 -7.56 -4.30
N SER A 174 -7.46 -6.35 -4.68
CA SER A 174 -6.87 -5.12 -4.11
C SER A 174 -7.93 -4.30 -3.40
N TRP A 175 -7.64 -3.99 -2.14
CA TRP A 175 -8.48 -3.19 -1.26
C TRP A 175 -7.70 -2.01 -0.71
N ARG A 176 -8.38 -0.88 -0.54
CA ARG A 176 -7.82 0.29 0.12
C ARG A 176 -8.63 0.64 1.35
N ARG A 177 -7.94 0.98 2.43
CA ARG A 177 -8.53 1.54 3.66
C ARG A 177 -9.58 2.61 3.34
N GLY A 178 -10.76 2.47 3.94
CA GLY A 178 -11.93 3.30 3.64
C GLY A 178 -12.84 2.79 2.50
N GLU A 179 -12.47 1.73 1.79
CA GLU A 179 -13.40 0.97 0.95
C GLU A 179 -14.16 -0.03 1.83
N GLU A 180 -15.48 -0.17 1.65
CA GLU A 180 -16.32 -1.06 2.48
C GLU A 180 -16.05 -2.54 2.19
N GLU A 181 -15.70 -2.86 0.95
CA GLU A 181 -15.48 -4.22 0.46
C GLU A 181 -14.40 -4.24 -0.63
N VAL A 182 -13.81 -5.41 -0.86
CA VAL A 182 -12.93 -5.69 -1.98
C VAL A 182 -13.73 -5.61 -3.29
N ASN A 183 -13.49 -4.53 -4.05
CA ASN A 183 -14.21 -4.26 -5.30
C ASN A 183 -13.28 -4.15 -6.53
N CYS A 184 -11.98 -4.37 -6.34
CA CYS A 184 -10.99 -4.35 -7.40
C CYS A 184 -10.07 -5.55 -7.35
N TRP A 185 -9.48 -5.84 -8.51
CA TRP A 185 -8.39 -6.78 -8.67
C TRP A 185 -7.38 -6.25 -9.69
N HIS A 186 -6.19 -6.82 -9.76
CA HIS A 186 -5.21 -6.55 -10.81
C HIS A 186 -4.33 -7.78 -11.06
N GLU A 187 -3.61 -7.77 -12.18
CA GLU A 187 -2.62 -8.81 -12.47
C GLU A 187 -1.35 -8.60 -11.64
N LEU A 188 -0.52 -9.63 -11.60
CA LEU A 188 0.83 -9.51 -11.07
C LEU A 188 1.61 -8.46 -11.88
N GLY A 189 2.28 -7.54 -11.19
CA GLY A 189 3.12 -6.49 -11.80
C GLY A 189 2.40 -5.23 -12.26
N ASP A 190 1.07 -5.24 -12.40
CA ASP A 190 0.26 -4.06 -12.79
C ASP A 190 0.18 -3.01 -11.66
N GLY A 191 0.32 -3.45 -10.40
CA GLY A 191 0.17 -2.62 -9.21
C GLY A 191 -1.17 -1.88 -9.14
N PHE A 192 -1.22 -0.81 -8.33
CA PHE A 192 -2.46 -0.05 -8.10
C PHE A 192 -3.03 0.60 -9.37
N ALA A 193 -2.19 0.97 -10.34
CA ALA A 193 -2.62 1.63 -11.58
C ALA A 193 -3.42 0.69 -12.51
N GLY A 194 -3.22 -0.62 -12.40
CA GLY A 194 -3.95 -1.63 -13.17
C GLY A 194 -5.19 -2.19 -12.47
N ARG A 195 -5.70 -1.53 -11.40
CA ARG A 195 -6.95 -1.94 -10.73
C ARG A 195 -8.11 -2.00 -11.72
N ARG A 196 -8.65 -3.19 -11.88
CA ARG A 196 -9.87 -3.51 -12.62
C ARG A 196 -10.99 -3.74 -11.62
N ARG A 197 -12.19 -3.31 -11.98
CA ARG A 197 -13.36 -3.50 -11.12
C ARG A 197 -13.76 -4.98 -11.12
N LEU A 198 -14.17 -5.47 -9.95
CA LEU A 198 -14.83 -6.76 -9.80
C LEU A 198 -16.28 -6.65 -10.27
N ASP A 199 -16.64 -7.46 -11.27
CA ASP A 199 -18.03 -7.79 -11.57
C ASP A 199 -18.41 -9.10 -10.86
N PRO A 200 -19.72 -9.35 -10.62
CA PRO A 200 -20.16 -10.52 -9.85
C PRO A 200 -19.78 -11.87 -10.47
N GLU A 201 -19.67 -11.95 -11.79
CA GLU A 201 -19.34 -13.19 -12.50
C GLU A 201 -17.87 -13.54 -12.29
N THR A 202 -16.99 -12.54 -12.47
CA THR A 202 -15.55 -12.67 -12.20
C THR A 202 -15.29 -12.95 -10.72
N ALA A 203 -15.98 -12.25 -9.82
CA ALA A 203 -15.83 -12.46 -8.37
C ALA A 203 -16.16 -13.90 -7.95
N GLY A 204 -17.15 -14.52 -8.57
CA GLY A 204 -17.56 -15.90 -8.26
C GLY A 204 -16.58 -16.99 -8.70
N ARG A 205 -15.67 -16.68 -9.65
CA ARG A 205 -14.62 -17.60 -10.11
C ARG A 205 -13.29 -17.41 -9.37
N MET A 206 -13.14 -16.32 -8.62
CA MET A 206 -11.85 -15.99 -8.03
C MET A 206 -11.54 -16.85 -6.82
N GLY A 207 -10.33 -17.41 -6.79
CA GLY A 207 -9.85 -18.23 -5.67
C GLY A 207 -10.45 -19.63 -5.61
N THR A 208 -11.24 -20.04 -6.62
CA THR A 208 -11.87 -21.37 -6.68
C THR A 208 -11.07 -22.38 -7.50
N ASP A 209 -10.18 -21.91 -8.36
CA ASP A 209 -9.36 -22.77 -9.21
C ASP A 209 -8.27 -23.48 -8.39
N PRO A 210 -7.82 -24.68 -8.83
CA PRO A 210 -6.60 -25.28 -8.31
C PRO A 210 -5.45 -24.28 -8.36
N LEU A 211 -4.64 -24.23 -7.30
CA LEU A 211 -3.55 -23.28 -7.18
C LEU A 211 -2.59 -23.44 -8.38
N PRO A 212 -2.40 -22.39 -9.20
CA PRO A 212 -1.38 -22.41 -10.23
C PRO A 212 0.01 -22.54 -9.58
N PRO A 213 1.02 -23.02 -10.32
CA PRO A 213 2.39 -22.97 -9.84
C PRO A 213 2.74 -21.53 -9.40
N PRO A 214 3.60 -21.35 -8.40
CA PRO A 214 4.06 -20.02 -8.01
C PRO A 214 4.63 -19.30 -9.25
N PRO A 215 4.39 -17.99 -9.37
CA PRO A 215 4.76 -17.20 -10.56
C PRO A 215 6.28 -17.03 -10.74
#